data_AF-A0A0B3B1B5-F1
#
_entry.id   AF-A0A0B3B1B5-F1
#
_cell.length_a   1.000
_cell.length_b   1.000
_cell.length_c   1.000
_cell.angle_alpha   90.00
_cell.angle_beta   90.00
_cell.angle_gamma   90.00
#
_symmetry.space_group_name_H-M   'P 1'
#
loop_
_entity.id
_entity.type
_entity.pdbx_description
1 polymer ?
#
loop_
_entity_poly.entity_id
_entity_poly.type
_entity_poly.pdbx_seq_one_letter_code
_entity_poly.pdbx_strand_id
1 'polypeptide(L)'
;MENKIKTLYELLGRELKKGEKTAVERTLHTTSDFIANNHFLKDVIKVQHHRIDARLLIRDPQKIRDNYRHHIDYLNDRYRKIGGTAIYNGLITYPELLGITPTTIEGNVELLLDELDIQTIQWLLMGTTPGIKREKMELLLIKHFNYGQAFREDTQEYKNALTENMREFVRHHPEVLILSKEGISAKELTYRKQKFPVKDYRATLEIDARKLGYLN
;
A
#
# COMPACT_ATOMS: atom_id res chain seq x y z
N MET A 1 5.71 -14.87 -32.66
CA MET A 1 4.86 -14.00 -31.81
C MET A 1 3.63 -14.74 -31.32
N GLU A 2 2.87 -15.42 -32.20
CA GLU A 2 1.77 -16.33 -31.82
C GLU A 2 2.13 -17.37 -30.74
N ASN A 3 3.35 -17.91 -30.80
CA ASN A 3 3.82 -18.91 -29.83
C ASN A 3 3.85 -18.38 -28.37
N LYS A 4 4.17 -17.09 -28.16
CA LYS A 4 4.22 -16.48 -26.82
C LYS A 4 2.83 -16.33 -26.19
N ILE A 5 1.86 -15.83 -26.98
CA ILE A 5 0.47 -15.65 -26.55
C ILE A 5 -0.17 -17.02 -26.27
N LYS A 6 0.04 -17.99 -27.16
CA LYS A 6 -0.44 -19.37 -26.99
C LYS A 6 0.13 -20.00 -25.72
N THR A 7 1.44 -19.87 -25.48
CA THR A 7 2.05 -20.42 -24.27
C THR A 7 1.45 -19.81 -23.00
N LEU A 8 1.25 -18.49 -22.96
CA LEU A 8 0.64 -17.87 -21.77
C LEU A 8 -0.81 -18.29 -21.56
N TYR A 9 -1.58 -18.49 -22.64
CA TYR A 9 -2.91 -19.09 -22.55
C TYR A 9 -2.86 -20.47 -21.90
N GLU A 10 -1.96 -21.34 -22.36
CA GLU A 10 -1.78 -22.69 -21.80
C GLU A 10 -1.33 -22.65 -20.33
N LEU A 11 -0.37 -21.76 -20.00
CA LEU A 11 0.16 -21.64 -18.65
C LEU A 11 -0.84 -21.06 -17.64
N LEU A 12 -1.76 -20.19 -18.09
CA LEU A 12 -2.77 -19.51 -17.28
C LEU A 12 -4.13 -20.24 -17.26
N GLY A 13 -4.38 -21.14 -18.22
CA GLY A 13 -5.67 -21.83 -18.35
C GLY A 13 -6.83 -20.90 -18.69
N ARG A 14 -6.56 -19.70 -19.22
CA ARG A 14 -7.57 -18.70 -19.59
C ARG A 14 -7.12 -17.81 -20.73
N GLU A 15 -8.08 -17.19 -21.40
CA GLU A 15 -7.78 -16.14 -22.37
C GLU A 15 -7.11 -14.91 -21.72
N LEU A 16 -6.16 -14.36 -22.47
CA LEU A 16 -5.52 -13.08 -22.14
C LEU A 16 -6.48 -11.93 -22.48
N LYS A 17 -6.61 -10.99 -21.55
CA LYS A 17 -7.30 -9.71 -21.78
C LYS A 17 -6.55 -8.90 -22.84
N LYS A 18 -7.23 -7.99 -23.53
CA LYS A 18 -6.64 -7.13 -24.58
C LYS A 18 -5.33 -6.46 -24.14
N GLY A 19 -5.31 -5.88 -22.94
CA GLY A 19 -4.10 -5.24 -22.40
C GLY A 19 -2.95 -6.22 -22.10
N GLU A 20 -3.27 -7.46 -21.70
CA GLU A 20 -2.25 -8.50 -21.46
C GLU A 20 -1.63 -8.95 -22.79
N LYS A 21 -2.44 -9.15 -23.85
CA LYS A 21 -1.94 -9.48 -25.20
C LYS A 21 -0.96 -8.42 -25.70
N THR A 22 -1.33 -7.14 -25.62
CA THR A 22 -0.46 -6.04 -26.02
C THR A 22 0.84 -5.97 -25.19
N ALA A 23 0.79 -6.29 -23.89
CA ALA A 23 1.99 -6.35 -23.06
C ALA A 23 2.92 -7.49 -23.48
N VAL A 24 2.37 -8.65 -23.86
CA VAL A 24 3.13 -9.80 -24.38
C VAL A 24 3.78 -9.47 -25.73
N GLU A 25 3.08 -8.77 -26.61
CA GLU A 25 3.62 -8.40 -27.92
C GLU A 25 4.83 -7.46 -27.81
N ARG A 26 4.82 -6.59 -26.78
CA ARG A 26 5.90 -5.63 -26.51
C ARG A 26 7.04 -6.23 -25.69
N THR A 27 6.92 -7.46 -25.20
CA THR A 27 7.93 -8.07 -24.34
C THR A 27 9.06 -8.70 -25.15
N LEU A 28 10.30 -8.40 -24.75
CA LEU A 28 11.50 -9.02 -25.32
C LEU A 28 11.73 -10.45 -24.79
N HIS A 29 11.06 -10.82 -23.70
CA HIS A 29 11.22 -12.12 -23.03
C HIS A 29 10.82 -13.32 -23.89
N THR A 30 11.49 -14.43 -23.68
CA THR A 30 11.31 -15.69 -24.41
C THR A 30 10.16 -16.52 -23.82
N THR A 31 9.68 -17.51 -24.58
CA THR A 31 8.72 -18.50 -24.07
C THR A 31 9.27 -19.27 -22.86
N SER A 32 10.57 -19.58 -22.85
CA SER A 32 11.24 -20.23 -21.72
C SER A 32 11.19 -19.38 -20.45
N ASP A 33 11.26 -18.06 -20.56
CA ASP A 33 11.14 -17.16 -19.40
C ASP A 33 9.75 -17.27 -18.74
N PHE A 34 8.69 -17.37 -19.56
CA PHE A 34 7.32 -17.52 -19.05
C PHE A 34 7.17 -18.84 -18.29
N ILE A 35 7.72 -19.93 -18.84
CA ILE A 35 7.73 -21.25 -18.22
C ILE A 35 8.52 -21.21 -16.90
N ALA A 36 9.70 -20.57 -16.90
CA ALA A 36 10.54 -20.44 -15.71
C ALA A 36 9.83 -19.66 -14.59
N ASN A 37 9.13 -18.57 -14.92
CA ASN A 37 8.29 -17.84 -13.97
C ASN A 37 7.14 -18.69 -13.45
N ASN A 38 6.42 -19.39 -14.34
CA ASN A 38 5.31 -20.23 -13.92
C ASN A 38 5.78 -21.36 -12.98
N HIS A 39 6.90 -22.02 -13.29
CA HIS A 39 7.51 -23.02 -12.41
C HIS A 39 7.92 -22.40 -11.07
N PHE A 40 8.60 -21.24 -11.07
CA PHE A 40 8.97 -20.59 -9.82
C PHE A 40 7.75 -20.24 -8.96
N LEU A 41 6.70 -19.65 -9.55
CA LEU A 41 5.48 -19.26 -8.85
C LEU A 41 4.71 -20.49 -8.31
N LYS A 42 4.50 -21.53 -9.14
CA LYS A 42 3.75 -22.73 -8.76
C LYS A 42 4.52 -23.66 -7.85
N ASP A 43 5.77 -23.94 -8.19
CA ASP A 43 6.52 -25.06 -7.60
C ASP A 43 7.43 -24.61 -6.46
N VAL A 44 7.90 -23.37 -6.47
CA VAL A 44 8.75 -22.82 -5.38
C VAL A 44 7.93 -21.99 -4.40
N ILE A 45 7.20 -20.99 -4.89
CA ILE A 45 6.39 -20.12 -4.03
C ILE A 45 5.07 -20.77 -3.65
N LYS A 46 4.60 -21.78 -4.38
CA LYS A 46 3.30 -22.46 -4.13
C LYS A 46 2.09 -21.54 -4.33
N VAL A 47 2.20 -20.58 -5.26
CA VAL A 47 1.08 -19.73 -5.68
C VAL A 47 0.04 -20.59 -6.39
N GLN A 48 -1.23 -20.48 -5.95
CA GLN A 48 -2.33 -21.16 -6.60
C GLN A 48 -2.50 -20.68 -8.04
N HIS A 49 -2.76 -21.62 -8.95
CA HIS A 49 -2.77 -21.34 -10.38
C HIS A 49 -3.65 -20.16 -10.81
N HIS A 50 -4.85 -20.03 -10.24
CA HIS A 50 -5.80 -18.95 -10.55
C HIS A 50 -5.36 -17.56 -10.04
N ARG A 51 -4.33 -17.49 -9.19
CA ARG A 51 -3.77 -16.24 -8.65
C ARG A 51 -2.55 -15.75 -9.43
N ILE A 52 -2.04 -16.53 -10.37
CA ILE A 52 -0.90 -16.13 -11.19
C ILE A 52 -1.36 -15.09 -12.21
N ASP A 53 -0.84 -13.87 -12.05
CA ASP A 53 -1.07 -12.78 -13.00
C ASP A 53 -0.18 -12.95 -14.23
N ALA A 54 -0.75 -12.76 -15.43
CA ALA A 54 0.00 -12.77 -16.69
C ALA A 54 1.17 -11.77 -16.67
N ARG A 55 1.01 -10.65 -15.96
CA ARG A 55 2.02 -9.61 -15.78
C ARG A 55 3.27 -10.10 -15.04
N LEU A 56 3.16 -11.12 -14.19
CA LEU A 56 4.31 -11.73 -13.53
C LEU A 56 5.04 -12.69 -14.48
N LEU A 57 4.28 -13.45 -15.27
CA LEU A 57 4.85 -14.41 -16.23
C LEU A 57 5.67 -13.72 -17.31
N ILE A 58 5.28 -12.51 -17.73
CA ILE A 58 5.99 -11.74 -18.76
C ILE A 58 7.18 -10.94 -18.24
N ARG A 59 7.55 -11.04 -16.95
CA ARG A 59 8.72 -10.35 -16.40
C ARG A 59 9.99 -11.17 -16.56
N ASP A 60 11.13 -10.50 -16.42
CA ASP A 60 12.41 -11.17 -16.21
C ASP A 60 12.34 -12.12 -14.99
N PRO A 61 12.58 -13.44 -15.19
CA PRO A 61 12.54 -14.40 -14.10
C PRO A 61 13.56 -14.14 -13.00
N GLN A 62 14.74 -13.62 -13.35
CA GLN A 62 15.76 -13.30 -12.35
C GLN A 62 15.26 -12.17 -11.45
N LYS A 63 14.64 -11.14 -12.04
CA LYS A 63 14.06 -10.04 -11.29
C LYS A 63 12.94 -10.45 -10.35
N ILE A 64 12.07 -11.39 -10.76
CA ILE A 64 11.03 -11.94 -9.88
C ILE A 64 11.65 -12.66 -8.67
N ARG A 65 12.72 -13.44 -8.89
CA ARG A 65 13.43 -14.16 -7.83
C ARG A 65 14.15 -13.21 -6.88
N ASP A 66 14.82 -12.19 -7.41
CA ASP A 66 15.51 -11.17 -6.62
C ASP A 66 14.52 -10.36 -5.78
N ASN A 67 13.39 -9.97 -6.39
CA ASN A 67 12.29 -9.35 -5.66
C ASN A 67 11.76 -10.25 -4.55
N TYR A 68 11.49 -11.53 -4.84
CA TYR A 68 11.03 -12.48 -3.82
C TYR A 68 11.99 -12.54 -2.61
N ARG A 69 13.29 -12.75 -2.86
CA ARG A 69 14.32 -12.81 -1.82
C ARG A 69 14.36 -11.51 -1.01
N HIS A 70 14.46 -10.38 -1.71
CA HIS A 70 14.45 -9.06 -1.08
C HIS A 70 13.23 -8.88 -0.18
N HIS A 71 12.03 -9.15 -0.69
CA HIS A 71 10.78 -8.90 0.02
C HIS A 71 10.67 -9.79 1.26
N ILE A 72 11.05 -11.06 1.16
CA ILE A 72 11.12 -11.97 2.31
C ILE A 72 12.10 -11.44 3.36
N ASP A 73 13.34 -11.16 2.97
CA ASP A 73 14.41 -10.78 3.91
C ASP A 73 14.07 -9.46 4.60
N TYR A 74 13.67 -8.45 3.82
CA TYR A 74 13.33 -7.13 4.31
C TYR A 74 12.08 -7.15 5.20
N LEU A 75 11.00 -7.83 4.78
CA LEU A 75 9.78 -7.89 5.61
C LEU A 75 10.02 -8.68 6.90
N ASN A 76 10.84 -9.74 6.87
CA ASN A 76 11.21 -10.47 8.09
C ASN A 76 11.98 -9.58 9.06
N ASP A 77 12.91 -8.77 8.55
CA ASP A 77 13.68 -7.84 9.36
C ASP A 77 12.84 -6.72 9.96
N ARG A 78 11.91 -6.15 9.19
CA ARG A 78 11.10 -5.01 9.63
C ARG A 78 9.89 -5.43 10.47
N TYR A 79 9.28 -6.56 10.17
CA TYR A 79 8.10 -7.10 10.86
C TYR A 79 8.42 -8.37 11.68
N ARG A 80 9.52 -8.36 12.45
CA ARG A 80 10.00 -9.52 13.22
C ARG A 80 8.91 -10.18 14.09
N LYS A 81 7.95 -9.40 14.59
CA LYS A 81 6.86 -9.87 15.46
C LYS A 81 5.79 -10.70 14.73
N ILE A 82 5.66 -10.55 13.42
CA ILE A 82 4.62 -11.23 12.61
C ILE A 82 5.02 -12.67 12.29
N GLY A 83 6.32 -12.97 12.29
CA GLY A 83 6.88 -14.29 11.99
C GLY A 83 6.97 -14.58 10.49
N GLY A 84 8.02 -15.30 10.09
CA GLY A 84 8.33 -15.51 8.67
C GLY A 84 7.30 -16.33 7.90
N THR A 85 6.59 -17.25 8.56
CA THR A 85 5.50 -18.03 7.93
C THR A 85 4.36 -17.13 7.47
N ALA A 86 3.98 -16.11 8.25
CA ALA A 86 2.92 -15.18 7.87
C ALA A 86 3.34 -14.30 6.69
N ILE A 87 4.62 -13.91 6.62
CA ILE A 87 5.16 -13.14 5.48
C ILE A 87 5.14 -13.99 4.21
N TYR A 88 5.60 -15.24 4.29
CA TYR A 88 5.55 -16.18 3.17
C TYR A 88 4.12 -16.41 2.67
N ASN A 89 3.18 -16.66 3.58
CA ASN A 89 1.76 -16.83 3.25
C ASN A 89 1.15 -15.56 2.63
N GLY A 90 1.62 -14.38 3.05
CA GLY A 90 1.27 -13.10 2.44
C GLY A 90 1.67 -13.02 0.97
N LEU A 91 2.92 -13.37 0.64
CA LEU A 91 3.40 -13.37 -0.76
C LEU A 91 2.74 -14.45 -1.62
N ILE A 92 2.33 -15.60 -1.04
CA ILE A 92 1.47 -16.57 -1.73
C ILE A 92 0.11 -15.97 -2.04
N THR A 93 -0.43 -15.22 -1.08
CA THR A 93 -1.77 -14.66 -1.18
C THR A 93 -1.83 -13.50 -2.17
N TYR A 94 -0.77 -12.70 -2.21
CA TYR A 94 -0.60 -11.50 -3.02
C TYR A 94 0.65 -11.60 -3.92
N PRO A 95 0.67 -12.54 -4.89
CA PRO A 95 1.85 -12.78 -5.73
C PRO A 95 2.21 -11.59 -6.62
N GLU A 96 1.28 -10.67 -6.86
CA GLU A 96 1.53 -9.41 -7.58
C GLU A 96 2.61 -8.55 -6.91
N LEU A 97 2.84 -8.72 -5.60
CA LEU A 97 3.90 -8.04 -4.87
C LEU A 97 5.29 -8.40 -5.39
N LEU A 98 5.47 -9.59 -5.99
CA LEU A 98 6.73 -9.98 -6.63
C LEU A 98 7.04 -9.13 -7.87
N GLY A 99 6.05 -8.45 -8.41
CA GLY A 99 6.21 -7.45 -9.46
C GLY A 99 6.50 -6.04 -8.93
N ILE A 100 6.50 -5.81 -7.63
CA ILE A 100 6.80 -4.51 -7.04
C ILE A 100 8.31 -4.36 -6.86
N THR A 101 8.83 -3.14 -6.98
CA THR A 101 10.28 -2.92 -6.82
C THR A 101 10.66 -2.91 -5.33
N PRO A 102 11.90 -3.30 -4.98
CA PRO A 102 12.44 -3.20 -3.62
C PRO A 102 12.15 -1.83 -2.98
N THR A 103 12.53 -0.75 -3.66
CA THR A 103 12.31 0.63 -3.20
C THR A 103 10.85 0.97 -2.93
N THR A 104 9.91 0.40 -3.68
CA THR A 104 8.48 0.64 -3.44
C THR A 104 8.00 -0.11 -2.20
N ILE A 105 8.48 -1.34 -1.96
CA ILE A 105 8.19 -2.09 -0.74
C ILE A 105 8.80 -1.38 0.47
N GLU A 106 10.07 -0.98 0.40
CA GLU A 106 10.76 -0.23 1.45
C GLU A 106 9.99 1.04 1.82
N GLY A 107 9.70 1.90 0.84
CA GLY A 107 8.95 3.13 1.10
C GLY A 107 7.52 2.89 1.62
N ASN A 108 6.91 1.74 1.32
CA ASN A 108 5.63 1.36 1.91
C ASN A 108 5.79 0.91 3.36
N VAL A 109 6.85 0.18 3.70
CA VAL A 109 7.15 -0.18 5.08
C VAL A 109 7.47 1.06 5.89
N GLU A 110 8.31 1.96 5.39
CA GLU A 110 8.62 3.24 6.06
C GLU A 110 7.34 4.03 6.36
N LEU A 111 6.47 4.20 5.37
CA LEU A 111 5.22 4.92 5.57
C LEU A 111 4.27 4.20 6.54
N LEU A 112 4.06 2.90 6.39
CA LEU A 112 3.05 2.17 7.17
C LEU A 112 3.53 1.86 8.58
N LEU A 113 4.76 1.38 8.73
CA LEU A 113 5.31 0.96 10.01
C LEU A 113 5.91 2.15 10.77
N ASP A 114 6.76 2.96 10.13
CA ASP A 114 7.54 3.97 10.84
C ASP A 114 6.78 5.30 10.99
N GLU A 115 6.08 5.76 9.95
CA GLU A 115 5.33 7.03 10.02
C GLU A 115 3.93 6.85 10.63
N LEU A 116 3.25 5.74 10.33
CA LEU A 116 1.86 5.50 10.74
C LEU A 116 1.72 4.54 11.91
N ASP A 117 2.79 3.87 12.35
CA ASP A 117 2.78 2.88 13.44
C ASP A 117 1.77 1.72 13.24
N ILE A 118 1.64 1.27 11.98
CA ILE A 118 0.81 0.10 11.63
C ILE A 118 1.68 -1.15 11.76
N GLN A 119 1.60 -1.79 12.94
CA GLN A 119 2.43 -2.94 13.33
C GLN A 119 2.13 -4.25 12.57
N THR A 120 1.07 -4.28 11.76
CA THR A 120 0.66 -5.44 10.94
C THR A 120 0.85 -5.16 9.46
N ILE A 121 1.31 -6.14 8.68
CA ILE A 121 1.47 -5.95 7.23
C ILE A 121 0.10 -5.79 6.56
N GLN A 122 -0.11 -4.63 5.94
CA GLN A 122 -1.28 -4.34 5.11
C GLN A 122 -0.99 -4.71 3.65
N TRP A 123 -1.09 -6.00 3.31
CA TRP A 123 -0.66 -6.55 2.01
C TRP A 123 -1.23 -5.81 0.79
N LEU A 124 -2.50 -5.41 0.84
CA LEU A 124 -3.15 -4.65 -0.24
C LEU A 124 -2.51 -3.26 -0.43
N LEU A 125 -2.06 -2.62 0.65
CA LEU A 125 -1.38 -1.33 0.58
C LEU A 125 0.04 -1.46 0.05
N MET A 126 0.71 -2.58 0.30
CA MET A 126 2.05 -2.87 -0.22
C MET A 126 2.10 -2.89 -1.76
N GLY A 127 0.97 -3.18 -2.42
CA GLY A 127 0.87 -3.21 -3.89
C GLY A 127 0.74 -1.83 -4.57
N THR A 128 0.64 -0.75 -3.80
CA THR A 128 0.50 0.62 -4.34
C THR A 128 1.72 1.47 -3.98
N THR A 129 1.93 2.61 -4.63
CA THR A 129 3.08 3.47 -4.33
C THR A 129 2.87 4.29 -3.04
N PRO A 130 3.95 4.64 -2.31
CA PRO A 130 3.86 5.54 -1.15
C PRO A 130 3.30 6.92 -1.52
N GLY A 131 3.66 7.45 -2.69
CA GLY A 131 3.18 8.74 -3.19
C GLY A 131 1.65 8.82 -3.28
N ILE A 132 1.00 7.79 -3.85
CA ILE A 132 -0.47 7.74 -3.93
C ILE A 132 -1.11 7.73 -2.54
N LYS A 133 -0.49 7.07 -1.56
CA LYS A 133 -1.00 7.05 -0.18
C LYS A 133 -0.86 8.42 0.48
N ARG A 134 0.27 9.10 0.31
CA ARG A 134 0.48 10.46 0.81
C ARG A 134 -0.52 11.45 0.20
N GLU A 135 -0.78 11.39 -1.11
CA GLU A 135 -1.83 12.19 -1.76
C GLU A 135 -3.22 11.93 -1.15
N LYS A 136 -3.54 10.67 -0.81
CA LYS A 136 -4.82 10.33 -0.16
C LYS A 136 -4.88 10.85 1.28
N MET A 137 -3.77 10.82 2.00
CA MET A 137 -3.67 11.39 3.35
C MET A 137 -3.84 12.91 3.33
N GLU A 138 -3.24 13.60 2.35
CA GLU A 138 -3.46 15.05 2.13
C GLU A 138 -4.93 15.35 1.82
N LEU A 139 -5.57 14.52 0.98
CA LEU A 139 -6.99 14.65 0.68
C LEU A 139 -7.85 14.50 1.95
N LEU A 140 -7.53 13.52 2.81
CA LEU A 140 -8.18 13.34 4.10
C LEU A 140 -7.97 14.57 5.00
N LEU A 141 -6.75 15.09 5.07
CA LEU A 141 -6.41 16.25 5.87
C LEU A 141 -7.25 17.48 5.45
N ILE A 142 -7.38 17.71 4.13
CA ILE A 142 -8.16 18.82 3.58
C ILE A 142 -9.67 18.62 3.78
N LYS A 143 -10.19 17.45 3.41
CA LYS A 143 -11.65 17.21 3.35
C LYS A 143 -12.26 16.79 4.67
N HIS A 144 -11.56 15.95 5.43
CA HIS A 144 -12.09 15.35 6.66
C HIS A 144 -11.68 16.14 7.91
N PHE A 145 -10.43 16.60 7.96
CA PHE A 145 -9.89 17.35 9.11
C PHE A 145 -9.95 18.87 8.91
N ASN A 146 -10.60 19.35 7.84
CA ASN A 146 -10.79 20.77 7.53
C ASN A 146 -9.50 21.61 7.57
N TYR A 147 -8.36 21.04 7.17
CA TYR A 147 -7.08 21.74 7.20
C TYR A 147 -7.06 23.02 6.35
N GLY A 148 -7.89 23.10 5.30
CA GLY A 148 -8.07 24.34 4.52
C GLY A 148 -8.70 25.50 5.32
N GLN A 149 -9.44 25.22 6.39
CA GLN A 149 -9.99 26.24 7.29
C GLN A 149 -9.03 26.60 8.43
N ALA A 150 -8.04 25.74 8.71
CA ALA A 150 -7.00 25.96 9.74
C ALA A 150 -6.12 27.18 9.47
N PHE A 151 -6.08 27.67 8.22
CA PHE A 151 -5.38 28.91 7.84
C PHE A 151 -5.93 30.16 8.54
N ARG A 152 -7.12 30.09 9.17
CA ARG A 152 -7.68 31.21 9.96
C ARG A 152 -7.20 31.24 11.41
N GLU A 153 -6.59 30.16 11.91
CA GLU A 153 -6.22 29.99 13.33
C GLU A 153 -4.69 29.87 13.55
N ASP A 154 -3.94 29.99 12.45
CA ASP A 154 -2.49 30.20 12.22
C ASP A 154 -1.43 29.88 13.29
N THR A 155 -1.64 28.88 14.14
CA THR A 155 -0.56 28.29 14.94
C THR A 155 -0.05 27.01 14.29
N GLN A 156 1.27 26.88 14.19
CA GLN A 156 1.92 25.65 13.71
C GLN A 156 1.49 24.42 14.55
N GLU A 157 1.20 24.63 15.83
CA GLU A 157 0.70 23.62 16.75
C GLU A 157 -0.64 23.04 16.32
N TYR A 158 -1.60 23.88 15.89
CA TYR A 158 -2.89 23.40 15.40
C TYR A 158 -2.75 22.58 14.10
N LYS A 159 -1.88 23.01 13.18
CA LYS A 159 -1.56 22.26 11.94
C LYS A 159 -0.93 20.90 12.25
N ASN A 160 -0.01 20.86 13.22
CA ASN A 160 0.61 19.62 13.70
C ASN A 160 -0.42 18.69 14.34
N ALA A 161 -1.33 19.22 15.17
CA ALA A 161 -2.40 18.45 15.79
C ALA A 161 -3.35 17.81 14.77
N LEU A 162 -3.76 18.56 13.73
CA LEU A 162 -4.60 18.00 12.66
C LEU A 162 -3.88 16.90 11.89
N THR A 163 -2.58 17.08 11.64
CA THR A 163 -1.75 16.08 10.98
C THR A 163 -1.65 14.80 11.81
N GLU A 164 -1.44 14.92 13.12
CA GLU A 164 -1.37 13.76 14.01
C GLU A 164 -2.73 13.07 14.13
N ASN A 165 -3.83 13.80 14.27
CA ASN A 165 -5.18 13.22 14.27
C ASN A 165 -5.47 12.45 12.97
N MET A 166 -5.01 12.96 11.83
CA MET A 166 -5.13 12.26 10.55
C MET A 166 -4.30 10.98 10.52
N ARG A 167 -3.05 11.03 11.00
CA ARG A 167 -2.19 9.83 11.12
C ARG A 167 -2.82 8.79 12.04
N GLU A 168 -3.33 9.21 13.20
CA GLU A 168 -4.05 8.36 14.14
C GLU A 168 -5.28 7.73 13.50
N PHE A 169 -6.09 8.50 12.76
CA PHE A 169 -7.22 7.95 12.03
C PHE A 169 -6.79 6.89 11.01
N VAL A 170 -5.76 7.15 10.21
CA VAL A 170 -5.25 6.20 9.21
C VAL A 170 -4.66 4.95 9.88
N ARG A 171 -4.00 5.09 11.03
CA ARG A 171 -3.48 3.96 11.81
C ARG A 171 -4.59 2.99 12.21
N HIS A 172 -5.75 3.52 12.62
CA HIS A 172 -6.91 2.70 12.99
C HIS A 172 -7.76 2.25 11.79
N HIS A 173 -7.68 2.96 10.66
CA HIS A 173 -8.47 2.69 9.45
C HIS A 173 -7.61 2.67 8.17
N PRO A 174 -6.58 1.82 8.08
CA PRO A 174 -5.64 1.83 6.95
C PRO A 174 -6.32 1.50 5.62
N GLU A 175 -7.46 0.81 5.63
CA GLU A 175 -8.25 0.48 4.44
C GLU A 175 -8.73 1.72 3.68
N VAL A 176 -8.80 2.89 4.33
CA VAL A 176 -9.14 4.16 3.67
C VAL A 176 -8.15 4.50 2.55
N LEU A 177 -6.89 4.08 2.68
CA LEU A 177 -5.84 4.32 1.70
C LEU A 177 -5.94 3.40 0.48
N ILE A 178 -6.76 2.34 0.53
CA ILE A 178 -7.03 1.46 -0.62
C ILE A 178 -8.06 2.13 -1.56
N LEU A 179 -9.00 2.90 -1.00
CA LEU A 179 -10.12 3.51 -1.73
C LEU A 179 -9.65 4.48 -2.82
N SER A 180 -10.47 4.66 -3.87
CA SER A 180 -10.24 5.73 -4.84
C SER A 180 -10.43 7.10 -4.18
N LYS A 181 -9.96 8.18 -4.82
CA LYS A 181 -10.14 9.56 -4.32
C LYS A 181 -11.63 9.91 -4.17
N GLU A 182 -12.47 9.39 -5.06
CA GLU A 182 -13.93 9.50 -5.01
C GLU A 182 -14.51 8.66 -3.87
N GLY A 183 -14.01 7.44 -3.69
CA GLY A 183 -14.42 6.53 -2.60
C GLY A 183 -14.15 7.10 -1.21
N ILE A 184 -13.04 7.83 -1.03
CA ILE A 184 -12.74 8.57 0.21
C ILE A 184 -13.84 9.61 0.48
N SER A 185 -14.26 10.35 -0.55
CA SER A 185 -15.30 11.39 -0.42
C SER A 185 -16.69 10.79 -0.11
N ALA A 186 -17.00 9.61 -0.66
CA ALA A 186 -18.27 8.93 -0.40
C ALA A 186 -18.36 8.35 1.02
N LYS A 187 -17.28 7.74 1.53
CA LYS A 187 -17.22 7.24 2.91
C LYS A 187 -17.08 8.34 3.96
N GLU A 188 -16.63 9.53 3.55
CA GLU A 188 -16.54 10.73 4.40
C GLU A 188 -17.84 11.01 5.17
N LEU A 189 -19.00 10.80 4.54
CA LEU A 189 -20.32 10.98 5.15
C LEU A 189 -20.60 10.01 6.31
N THR A 190 -19.94 8.85 6.31
CA THR A 190 -20.08 7.82 7.36
C THR A 190 -19.10 8.09 8.49
N TYR A 191 -17.86 8.44 8.17
CA TYR A 191 -16.83 8.73 9.19
C TYR A 191 -17.04 10.07 9.90
N ARG A 192 -17.58 11.11 9.24
CA ARG A 192 -17.93 12.39 9.93
C ARG A 192 -18.95 12.21 11.07
N LYS A 193 -19.75 11.14 11.04
CA LYS A 193 -20.73 10.82 12.10
C LYS A 193 -20.08 10.09 13.28
N GLN A 194 -18.96 9.40 13.06
CA GLN A 194 -18.10 8.91 14.11
C GLN A 194 -17.26 10.10 14.56
N LYS A 195 -17.72 10.84 15.59
CA LYS A 195 -16.92 11.90 16.20
C LYS A 195 -15.61 11.28 16.68
N PHE A 196 -14.55 11.36 15.90
CA PHE A 196 -13.22 11.37 16.45
C PHE A 196 -13.15 12.67 17.24
N PRO A 197 -13.03 12.63 18.57
CA PRO A 197 -12.72 13.85 19.29
C PRO A 197 -11.39 14.31 18.70
N VAL A 198 -11.42 15.35 17.87
CA VAL A 198 -10.26 16.23 17.76
C VAL A 198 -9.95 16.51 19.21
N LYS A 199 -8.85 15.97 19.74
CA LYS A 199 -8.36 16.40 21.06
C LYS A 199 -8.45 17.90 20.98
N ASP A 200 -9.27 18.50 21.84
CA ASP A 200 -9.53 19.93 21.77
C ASP A 200 -8.24 20.59 22.27
N TYR A 201 -7.27 20.66 21.36
CA TYR A 201 -5.96 21.24 21.60
C TYR A 201 -6.15 22.73 21.85
N ARG A 202 -7.26 23.34 21.42
CA ARG A 202 -7.65 24.68 21.84
C ARG A 202 -7.93 24.73 23.33
N ALA A 203 -8.77 23.84 23.85
CA ALA A 203 -9.00 23.75 25.29
C ALA A 203 -7.71 23.43 26.06
N THR A 204 -6.84 22.59 25.51
CA THR A 204 -5.58 22.18 26.17
C THR A 204 -4.55 23.32 26.15
N LEU A 205 -4.40 24.01 25.02
CA LEU A 205 -3.52 25.17 24.86
C LEU A 205 -4.05 26.40 25.62
N GLU A 206 -5.36 26.63 25.70
CA GLU A 206 -5.94 27.66 26.56
C GLU A 206 -5.71 27.35 28.04
N ILE A 207 -5.85 26.09 28.45
CA ILE A 207 -5.55 25.66 29.83
C ILE A 207 -4.08 25.87 30.15
N ASP A 208 -3.17 25.48 29.25
CA ASP A 208 -1.74 25.63 29.47
C ASP A 208 -1.29 27.10 29.36
N ALA A 209 -1.86 27.89 28.46
CA ALA A 209 -1.61 29.34 28.37
C ALA A 209 -2.14 30.10 29.59
N ARG A 210 -3.29 29.72 30.16
CA ARG A 210 -3.78 30.25 31.44
C ARG A 210 -2.89 29.85 32.61
N LYS A 211 -2.44 28.59 32.66
CA LYS A 211 -1.49 28.12 33.70
C LYS A 211 -0.15 28.84 33.63
N LEU A 212 0.28 29.22 32.43
CA LEU A 212 1.52 29.97 32.19
C LEU A 212 1.34 31.49 32.24
N GLY A 213 0.12 31.99 32.48
CA GLY A 213 -0.18 33.42 32.65
C GLY A 213 -0.20 34.25 31.35
N TYR A 214 -0.27 33.60 30.19
CA TYR A 214 -0.34 34.29 28.88
C TYR A 214 -1.77 34.72 28.50
N LEU A 215 -2.78 34.14 29.15
CA LEU A 215 -4.18 34.49 28.98
C LEU A 215 -4.79 34.72 30.37
N ASN A 216 -5.56 35.82 30.50
CA ASN A 216 -6.33 36.13 31.71
C ASN A 216 -7.63 35.30 31.79
#